data_AF-A0A931QY00-F1
#
_entry.id   AF-A0A931QY00-F1
#
_cell.length_a   1.000
_cell.length_b   1.000
_cell.length_c   1.000
_cell.angle_alpha   90.00
_cell.angle_beta   90.00
_cell.angle_gamma   90.00
#
_symmetry.space_group_name_H-M   'P 1'
#
loop_
_entity.id
_entity.type
_entity.pdbx_description
1 polymer ?
#
loop_
_entity_poly.entity_id
_entity_poly.type
_entity_poly.pdbx_seq_one_letter_code
_entity_poly.pdbx_strand_id
1 'polypeptide(L)'
;MESETKVLEATRPDYRRWLRGSLILIALLVIARFVLEVAGVPHEATRYFSSAAAVFLVAIYLGSVAPARRVMKTAQLIVPAIALAAWTQGWVILMTLLTAVFRLERSHFLEAEELGDWRAIGGHLLGHVVATLALAVLVFVFMAIIFYLRRWPVTLGPGALLGALVVLRFWLEAMGLPDAVTAAMSSTVGILASAVYLGGVASRFGLTSPRHLIGPALALGWVWRFWVFLATLLSALVPFFKTHFFDPSQGQVAWRLIHFFFGGFLLEGLIVGLLVWGIAIWISRATRPSPATAA
;
A
#
# COMPACT_ATOMS: atom_id res chain seq x y z
N MET A 1 41.98 -8.54 -6.39
CA MET A 1 40.99 -9.27 -5.58
C MET A 1 40.49 -8.47 -4.37
N GLU A 2 41.35 -7.80 -3.61
CA GLU A 2 40.95 -7.01 -2.42
C GLU A 2 40.27 -5.66 -2.75
N SER A 3 40.54 -5.09 -3.93
CA SER A 3 39.85 -3.87 -4.41
C SER A 3 38.45 -4.15 -4.95
N GLU A 4 38.25 -5.30 -5.59
CA GLU A 4 36.97 -5.74 -6.17
C GLU A 4 35.94 -6.09 -5.09
N THR A 5 36.39 -6.67 -3.98
CA THR A 5 35.54 -6.96 -2.80
C THR A 5 35.07 -5.68 -2.11
N LYS A 6 35.92 -4.65 -1.99
CA LYS A 6 35.54 -3.33 -1.46
C LYS A 6 34.56 -2.58 -2.37
N VAL A 7 34.69 -2.71 -3.69
CA VAL A 7 33.74 -2.12 -4.66
C VAL A 7 32.39 -2.86 -4.63
N LEU A 8 32.38 -4.17 -4.43
CA LEU A 8 31.14 -4.96 -4.29
C LEU A 8 30.42 -4.70 -2.95
N GLU A 9 31.15 -4.48 -1.85
CA GLU A 9 30.56 -4.10 -0.55
C GLU A 9 29.92 -2.70 -0.58
N ALA A 10 30.49 -1.75 -1.33
CA ALA A 10 29.93 -0.39 -1.49
C ALA A 10 28.58 -0.35 -2.22
N THR A 11 28.15 -1.48 -2.82
CA THR A 11 26.96 -1.58 -3.66
C THR A 11 25.77 -2.29 -2.98
N ARG A 12 25.93 -2.81 -1.76
CA ARG A 12 24.84 -3.50 -1.04
C ARG A 12 23.94 -2.50 -0.30
N PRO A 13 22.60 -2.57 -0.42
CA PRO A 13 21.70 -1.71 0.34
C PRO A 13 21.83 -1.97 1.85
N ASP A 14 21.92 -0.90 2.65
CA ASP A 14 21.85 -0.99 4.12
C ASP A 14 20.39 -1.20 4.56
N TYR A 15 19.94 -2.46 4.49
CA TYR A 15 18.57 -2.84 4.87
C TYR A 15 18.29 -2.54 6.34
N ARG A 16 19.28 -2.67 7.23
CA ARG A 16 19.07 -2.49 8.67
C ARG A 16 18.68 -1.06 8.98
N ARG A 17 19.45 -0.08 8.50
CA ARG A 17 19.15 1.34 8.74
C ARG A 17 17.88 1.77 8.02
N TRP A 18 17.61 1.21 6.84
CA TRP A 18 16.43 1.54 6.05
C TRP A 18 15.13 1.04 6.71
N LEU A 19 15.12 -0.18 7.26
CA LEU A 19 13.92 -0.80 7.81
C LEU A 19 13.64 -0.43 9.28
N ARG A 20 14.68 -0.07 10.05
CA ARG A 20 14.56 0.13 11.50
C ARG A 20 13.38 1.02 11.90
N GLY A 21 13.22 2.19 11.28
CA GLY A 21 12.12 3.11 11.60
C GLY A 21 10.74 2.50 11.35
N SER A 22 10.59 1.83 10.20
CA SER A 22 9.36 1.14 9.83
C SER A 22 9.02 -0.02 10.77
N LEU A 23 10.01 -0.82 11.15
CA LEU A 23 9.81 -1.93 12.09
C LEU A 23 9.41 -1.44 13.48
N ILE A 24 10.01 -0.35 13.95
CA ILE A 24 9.64 0.30 15.22
C ILE A 24 8.20 0.82 15.15
N LEU A 25 7.83 1.53 14.08
CA LEU A 25 6.47 2.04 13.92
C LEU A 25 5.42 0.92 13.97
N ILE A 26 5.63 -0.17 13.23
CA ILE A 26 4.72 -1.32 13.24
C ILE A 26 4.63 -1.96 14.62
N ALA A 27 5.76 -2.15 15.30
CA ALA A 27 5.78 -2.69 16.66
C ALA A 27 4.97 -1.82 17.61
N LEU A 28 5.18 -0.50 17.60
CA LEU A 28 4.46 0.44 18.43
C LEU A 28 2.96 0.43 18.17
N LEU A 29 2.53 0.30 16.91
CA LEU A 29 1.11 0.23 16.56
C LEU A 29 0.44 -1.05 17.09
N VAL A 30 1.10 -2.20 16.94
CA VAL A 30 0.58 -3.48 17.49
C VAL A 30 0.50 -3.42 19.01
N ILE A 31 1.55 -2.92 19.67
CA ILE A 31 1.58 -2.76 21.13
C ILE A 31 0.50 -1.78 21.59
N ALA A 32 0.39 -0.61 20.97
CA ALA A 32 -0.60 0.40 21.34
C ALA A 32 -2.02 -0.17 21.23
N ARG A 33 -2.33 -0.86 20.12
CA ARG A 33 -3.61 -1.53 19.96
C ARG A 33 -3.87 -2.54 21.08
N PHE A 34 -2.91 -3.42 21.35
CA PHE A 34 -3.04 -4.44 22.40
C PHE A 34 -3.28 -3.81 23.78
N VAL A 35 -2.51 -2.78 24.15
CA VAL A 35 -2.66 -2.07 25.43
C VAL A 35 -4.05 -1.44 25.54
N LEU A 36 -4.57 -0.81 24.49
CA LEU A 36 -5.91 -0.22 24.49
C LEU A 36 -7.00 -1.28 24.68
N GLU A 37 -6.89 -2.42 24.01
CA GLU A 37 -7.86 -3.52 24.16
C GLU A 37 -7.85 -4.10 25.58
N VAL A 38 -6.67 -4.33 26.15
CA VAL A 38 -6.53 -4.79 27.54
C VAL A 38 -7.06 -3.75 28.54
N ALA A 39 -6.91 -2.46 28.26
CA ALA A 39 -7.49 -1.38 29.06
C ALA A 39 -9.03 -1.31 28.95
N GLY A 40 -9.66 -2.15 28.14
CA GLY A 40 -11.11 -2.21 27.96
C GLY A 40 -11.66 -1.22 26.94
N VAL A 41 -10.80 -0.64 26.09
CA VAL A 41 -11.28 0.15 24.96
C VAL A 41 -12.01 -0.79 23.99
N PRO A 42 -13.23 -0.46 23.54
CA PRO A 42 -13.98 -1.31 22.62
C PRO A 42 -13.19 -1.62 21.36
N HIS A 43 -13.33 -2.86 20.87
CA HIS A 43 -12.71 -3.30 19.63
C HIS A 43 -13.06 -2.39 18.44
N GLU A 44 -14.27 -1.83 18.45
CA GLU A 44 -14.74 -0.86 17.46
C GLU A 44 -13.86 0.39 17.34
N ALA A 45 -13.23 0.80 18.45
CA ALA A 45 -12.31 1.93 18.51
C ALA A 45 -10.84 1.49 18.30
N THR A 46 -10.43 0.32 18.80
CA THR A 46 -9.04 -0.14 18.64
C THR A 46 -8.75 -0.66 17.23
N ARG A 47 -9.75 -1.14 16.49
CA ARG A 47 -9.60 -1.59 15.09
C ARG A 47 -9.10 -0.49 14.14
N TYR A 48 -9.26 0.79 14.48
CA TYR A 48 -8.68 1.91 13.72
C TYR A 48 -7.14 1.87 13.71
N PHE A 49 -6.52 1.21 14.68
CA PHE A 49 -5.10 0.87 14.66
C PHE A 49 -4.85 -0.44 13.89
N SER A 50 -5.32 -0.49 12.63
CA SER A 50 -5.15 -1.68 11.79
C SER A 50 -3.68 -1.87 11.42
N SER A 51 -3.05 -2.88 12.02
CA SER A 51 -1.67 -3.28 11.73
C SER A 51 -1.48 -3.65 10.26
N ALA A 52 -2.50 -4.26 9.63
CA ALA A 52 -2.46 -4.62 8.21
C ALA A 52 -2.46 -3.37 7.31
N ALA A 53 -3.34 -2.40 7.58
CA ALA A 53 -3.34 -1.12 6.87
C ALA A 53 -2.00 -0.41 7.03
N ALA A 54 -1.47 -0.36 8.26
CA ALA A 54 -0.18 0.27 8.56
C ALA A 54 0.98 -0.40 7.80
N VAL A 55 1.02 -1.73 7.74
CA VAL A 55 2.06 -2.47 7.00
C VAL A 55 2.01 -2.14 5.50
N PHE A 56 0.83 -2.03 4.90
CA PHE A 56 0.71 -1.67 3.49
C PHE A 56 1.13 -0.23 3.21
N LEU A 57 0.77 0.71 4.08
CA LEU A 57 1.24 2.10 3.99
C LEU A 57 2.77 2.19 4.14
N VAL A 58 3.34 1.42 5.08
CA VAL A 58 4.78 1.30 5.25
C VAL A 58 5.44 0.68 4.01
N ALA A 59 4.82 -0.31 3.37
CA ALA A 59 5.32 -0.91 2.13
C ALA A 59 5.34 0.12 0.98
N ILE A 60 4.26 0.90 0.82
CA ILE A 60 4.19 2.00 -0.16
C ILE A 60 5.29 3.02 0.10
N TYR A 61 5.45 3.45 1.35
CA TYR A 61 6.51 4.37 1.76
C TYR A 61 7.90 3.82 1.43
N LEU A 62 8.19 2.59 1.84
CA LEU A 62 9.49 1.97 1.58
C LEU A 62 9.77 1.82 0.08
N GLY A 63 8.79 1.38 -0.71
CA GLY A 63 8.90 1.35 -2.17
C GLY A 63 9.25 2.72 -2.77
N SER A 64 8.69 3.80 -2.22
CA SER A 64 8.94 5.17 -2.69
C SER A 64 10.35 5.67 -2.39
N VAL A 65 10.89 5.35 -1.21
CA VAL A 65 12.21 5.82 -0.77
C VAL A 65 13.34 4.87 -1.16
N ALA A 66 13.02 3.65 -1.65
CA ALA A 66 14.00 2.63 -2.01
C ALA A 66 15.09 3.14 -2.99
N PRO A 67 14.76 3.89 -4.07
CA PRO A 67 15.79 4.43 -4.97
C PRO A 67 16.77 5.37 -4.26
N ALA A 68 16.29 6.20 -3.33
CA ALA A 68 17.13 7.09 -2.52
C ALA A 68 18.04 6.33 -1.55
N ARG A 69 17.79 5.03 -1.32
CA ARG A 69 18.59 4.12 -0.51
C ARG A 69 19.45 3.17 -1.35
N ARG A 70 19.74 3.54 -2.61
CA ARG A 70 20.56 2.76 -3.56
C ARG A 70 19.98 1.39 -3.91
N VAL A 71 18.67 1.20 -3.74
CA VAL A 71 17.97 0.00 -4.21
C VAL A 71 17.72 0.16 -5.72
N MET A 72 18.40 -0.67 -6.52
CA MET A 72 18.40 -0.55 -7.97
C MET A 72 17.64 -1.69 -8.67
N LYS A 73 17.46 -2.83 -8.02
CA LYS A 73 16.78 -4.01 -8.58
C LYS A 73 15.54 -4.35 -7.77
N THR A 74 14.45 -4.72 -8.43
CA THR A 74 13.20 -5.12 -7.75
C THR A 74 13.42 -6.30 -6.81
N ALA A 75 14.31 -7.24 -7.16
CA ALA A 75 14.68 -8.37 -6.29
C ALA A 75 15.26 -7.95 -4.93
N GLN A 76 15.84 -6.74 -4.82
CA GLN A 76 16.34 -6.21 -3.55
C GLN A 76 15.21 -5.80 -2.59
N LEU A 77 13.95 -5.77 -3.04
CA LEU A 77 12.78 -5.52 -2.20
C LEU A 77 12.27 -6.80 -1.50
N ILE A 78 12.71 -7.99 -1.94
CA ILE A 78 12.26 -9.27 -1.39
C ILE A 78 12.59 -9.37 0.10
N VAL A 79 13.85 -9.06 0.47
CA VAL A 79 14.30 -9.11 1.87
C VAL A 79 13.52 -8.13 2.76
N PRO A 80 13.39 -6.83 2.41
CA PRO A 80 12.48 -5.89 3.08
C PRO A 80 11.06 -6.41 3.28
N ALA A 81 10.47 -7.02 2.24
CA ALA A 81 9.10 -7.49 2.29
C ALA A 81 8.93 -8.67 3.26
N ILE A 82 9.83 -9.65 3.19
CA ILE A 82 9.86 -10.79 4.12
C ILE A 82 10.10 -10.29 5.56
N ALA A 83 11.04 -9.36 5.75
CA ALA A 83 11.36 -8.82 7.07
C ALA A 83 10.15 -8.12 7.71
N LEU A 84 9.42 -7.28 6.96
CA LEU A 84 8.21 -6.63 7.46
C LEU A 84 7.09 -7.62 7.78
N ALA A 85 6.86 -8.59 6.90
CA ALA A 85 5.81 -9.58 7.09
C ALA A 85 6.10 -10.45 8.32
N ALA A 86 7.31 -10.99 8.42
CA ALA A 86 7.74 -11.80 9.56
C ALA A 86 7.74 -10.99 10.86
N TRP A 87 8.19 -9.73 10.84
CA TRP A 87 8.18 -8.87 12.02
C TRP A 87 6.76 -8.59 12.51
N THR A 88 5.85 -8.28 11.59
CA THR A 88 4.44 -8.03 11.92
C THR A 88 3.81 -9.29 12.52
N GLN A 89 3.99 -10.45 11.88
CA GLN A 89 3.42 -11.70 12.35
C GLN A 89 4.05 -12.16 13.67
N GLY A 90 5.35 -11.91 13.89
CA GLY A 90 6.01 -12.17 15.16
C GLY A 90 5.38 -11.39 16.32
N TRP A 91 5.04 -10.11 16.11
CA TRP A 91 4.31 -9.32 17.11
C TRP A 91 2.88 -9.83 17.32
N VAL A 92 2.16 -10.19 16.25
CA VAL A 92 0.81 -10.77 16.35
C VAL A 92 0.85 -12.07 17.17
N ILE A 93 1.72 -13.01 16.82
CA ILE A 93 1.95 -14.27 17.54
C ILE A 93 2.29 -14.00 19.02
N LEU A 94 3.16 -13.03 19.29
CA LEU A 94 3.50 -12.67 20.67
C LEU A 94 2.27 -12.18 21.45
N MET A 95 1.46 -11.30 20.87
CA MET A 95 0.23 -10.80 21.53
C MET A 95 -0.82 -11.91 21.71
N THR A 96 -0.96 -12.83 20.76
CA THR A 96 -1.77 -14.04 20.89
C THR A 96 -1.30 -14.90 22.07
N LEU A 97 0.00 -15.14 22.20
CA LEU A 97 0.56 -15.91 23.31
C LEU A 97 0.35 -15.23 24.66
N LEU A 98 0.58 -13.91 24.75
CA LEU A 98 0.31 -13.14 25.96
C LEU A 98 -1.17 -13.21 26.35
N THR A 99 -2.06 -13.08 25.36
CA THR A 99 -3.52 -13.23 25.56
C THR A 99 -3.87 -14.61 26.13
N ALA A 100 -3.29 -15.69 25.60
CA ALA A 100 -3.51 -17.05 26.10
C ALA A 100 -3.00 -17.23 27.53
N VAL A 101 -1.75 -16.83 27.81
CA VAL A 101 -1.09 -17.03 29.10
C VAL A 101 -1.79 -16.26 30.22
N PHE A 102 -2.18 -15.01 29.95
CA PHE A 102 -2.83 -14.14 30.94
C PHE A 102 -4.36 -14.22 30.93
N ARG A 103 -4.94 -15.10 30.09
CA ARG A 103 -6.39 -15.27 29.91
C ARG A 103 -7.13 -13.94 29.67
N LEU A 104 -6.63 -13.15 28.73
CA LEU A 104 -7.16 -11.82 28.43
C LEU A 104 -8.40 -11.92 27.53
N GLU A 105 -9.57 -12.16 28.13
CA GLU A 105 -10.85 -12.35 27.43
C GLU A 105 -11.30 -11.14 26.56
N ARG A 106 -10.70 -9.97 26.76
CA ARG A 106 -11.03 -8.74 26.00
C ARG A 106 -10.15 -8.53 24.76
N SER A 107 -9.19 -9.40 24.51
CA SER A 107 -8.24 -9.28 23.41
C SER A 107 -8.82 -9.84 22.12
N HIS A 108 -8.63 -9.16 20.99
CA HIS A 108 -9.09 -9.69 19.69
C HIS A 108 -8.18 -10.78 19.09
N PHE A 109 -7.05 -11.08 19.75
CA PHE A 109 -6.03 -11.99 19.22
C PHE A 109 -6.38 -13.47 19.41
N LEU A 110 -7.38 -13.79 20.24
CA LEU A 110 -7.92 -15.14 20.47
C LEU A 110 -9.42 -15.04 20.62
N GLU A 111 -10.13 -16.04 20.11
CA GLU A 111 -11.56 -16.19 20.38
C GLU A 111 -11.79 -16.79 21.77
N ALA A 112 -12.95 -16.52 22.37
CA ALA A 112 -13.32 -17.05 23.70
C ALA A 112 -13.25 -18.58 23.77
N GLU A 113 -13.49 -19.25 22.63
CA GLU A 113 -13.48 -20.70 22.47
C GLU A 113 -12.07 -21.29 22.44
N GLU A 114 -11.06 -20.48 22.12
CA GLU A 114 -9.65 -20.88 22.07
C GLU A 114 -8.93 -20.70 23.42
N LEU A 115 -9.55 -19.97 24.35
CA LEU A 115 -9.00 -19.70 25.67
C LEU A 115 -8.97 -20.98 26.53
N GLY A 116 -7.76 -21.49 26.75
CA GLY A 116 -7.52 -22.68 27.57
C GLY A 116 -7.31 -23.97 26.77
N ASP A 117 -7.50 -23.95 25.45
CA ASP A 117 -7.16 -25.05 24.55
C ASP A 117 -5.85 -24.77 23.79
N TRP A 118 -4.75 -25.30 24.31
CA TRP A 118 -3.42 -25.17 23.69
C TRP A 118 -3.32 -25.78 22.29
N ARG A 119 -4.16 -26.75 21.96
CA ARG A 119 -4.19 -27.35 20.62
C ARG A 119 -4.85 -26.39 19.63
N ALA A 120 -5.97 -25.77 20.01
CA ALA A 120 -6.62 -24.73 19.21
C ALA A 120 -5.69 -23.54 18.98
N ILE A 121 -5.04 -23.05 20.06
CA ILE A 121 -4.02 -21.99 19.97
C ILE A 121 -2.89 -22.39 19.01
N GLY A 122 -2.37 -23.62 19.11
CA GLY A 122 -1.34 -24.10 18.20
C GLY A 122 -1.77 -24.07 16.72
N GLY A 123 -3.01 -24.43 16.43
CA GLY A 123 -3.60 -24.32 15.09
C GLY A 123 -3.71 -22.88 14.60
N HIS A 124 -4.18 -21.97 15.46
CA HIS A 124 -4.28 -20.54 15.18
C HIS A 124 -2.89 -19.95 14.84
N LEU A 125 -1.88 -20.25 15.66
CA LEU A 125 -0.51 -19.78 15.44
C LEU A 125 0.09 -20.31 14.13
N LEU A 126 -0.18 -21.57 13.77
CA LEU A 126 0.24 -22.13 12.49
C LEU A 126 -0.43 -21.37 11.33
N GLY A 127 -1.68 -20.95 11.49
CA GLY A 127 -2.38 -20.06 10.56
C GLY A 127 -1.61 -18.77 10.29
N HIS A 128 -1.09 -18.11 11.32
CA HIS A 128 -0.24 -16.91 11.18
C HIS A 128 1.08 -17.19 10.44
N VAL A 129 1.70 -18.34 10.68
CA VAL A 129 2.93 -18.73 9.96
C VAL A 129 2.66 -18.88 8.47
N VAL A 130 1.56 -19.55 8.08
CA VAL A 130 1.17 -19.67 6.67
C VAL A 130 0.81 -18.30 6.07
N ALA A 131 0.05 -17.49 6.81
CA ALA A 131 -0.33 -16.15 6.40
C ALA A 131 0.87 -15.21 6.21
N THR A 132 2.01 -15.49 6.86
CA THR A 132 3.25 -14.71 6.70
C THR A 132 3.72 -14.69 5.25
N LEU A 133 3.62 -15.83 4.53
CA LEU A 133 4.04 -15.90 3.13
C LEU A 133 3.13 -15.04 2.24
N ALA A 134 1.81 -15.17 2.41
CA ALA A 134 0.84 -14.36 1.67
C ALA A 134 1.04 -12.86 1.94
N LEU A 135 1.28 -12.49 3.20
CA LEU A 135 1.57 -11.12 3.59
C LEU A 135 2.88 -10.61 2.97
N ALA A 136 3.94 -11.42 2.95
CA ALA A 136 5.21 -11.05 2.34
C ALA A 136 5.09 -10.79 0.83
N VAL A 137 4.33 -11.65 0.12
CA VAL A 137 4.03 -11.45 -1.31
C VAL A 137 3.28 -10.13 -1.51
N LEU A 138 2.27 -9.86 -0.69
CA LEU A 138 1.49 -8.64 -0.80
C LEU A 138 2.34 -7.39 -0.52
N VAL A 139 3.12 -7.38 0.57
CA VAL A 139 4.06 -6.30 0.89
C VAL A 139 5.06 -6.07 -0.25
N PHE A 140 5.59 -7.15 -0.83
CA PHE A 140 6.50 -7.07 -1.97
C PHE A 140 5.82 -6.41 -3.18
N VAL A 141 4.60 -6.84 -3.52
CA VAL A 141 3.82 -6.26 -4.64
C VAL A 141 3.63 -4.75 -4.42
N PHE A 142 3.22 -4.34 -3.22
CA PHE A 142 3.02 -2.92 -2.88
C PHE A 142 4.30 -2.10 -3.04
N MET A 143 5.44 -2.60 -2.53
CA MET A 143 6.73 -1.95 -2.72
C MET A 143 7.12 -1.88 -4.20
N ALA A 144 6.94 -2.99 -4.93
CA ALA A 144 7.38 -3.15 -6.31
C ALA A 144 6.65 -2.20 -7.27
N ILE A 145 5.34 -1.98 -7.07
CA ILE A 145 4.54 -1.05 -7.88
C ILE A 145 5.13 0.35 -7.78
N ILE A 146 5.28 0.86 -6.55
CA ILE A 146 5.81 2.19 -6.32
C ILE A 146 7.25 2.29 -6.81
N PHE A 147 8.06 1.27 -6.54
CA PHE A 147 9.43 1.23 -7.01
C PHE A 147 9.54 1.26 -8.54
N TYR A 148 8.62 0.62 -9.26
CA TYR A 148 8.60 0.65 -10.72
C TYR A 148 8.39 2.07 -11.26
N LEU A 149 7.63 2.91 -10.54
CA LEU A 149 7.38 4.31 -10.92
C LEU A 149 8.61 5.20 -10.90
N ARG A 150 9.74 4.75 -10.32
CA ARG A 150 11.01 5.48 -10.40
C ARG A 150 11.49 5.77 -11.82
N ARG A 151 10.97 5.06 -12.83
CA ARG A 151 11.21 5.35 -14.26
C ARG A 151 10.68 6.73 -14.66
N TRP A 152 9.67 7.21 -13.96
CA TRP A 152 9.14 8.57 -14.06
C TRP A 152 9.10 9.18 -12.66
N PRO A 153 10.21 9.72 -12.13
CA PRO A 153 10.30 10.15 -10.72
C PRO A 153 9.16 11.09 -10.27
N VAL A 154 8.64 11.92 -11.19
CA VAL A 154 7.50 12.80 -10.96
C VAL A 154 6.21 12.05 -10.55
N THR A 155 6.08 10.75 -10.85
CA THR A 155 4.90 9.94 -10.53
C THR A 155 5.01 9.18 -9.20
N LEU A 156 6.19 9.13 -8.57
CA LEU A 156 6.41 8.38 -7.33
C LEU A 156 5.49 8.85 -6.19
N GLY A 157 5.52 10.15 -5.89
CA GLY A 157 4.68 10.75 -4.84
C GLY A 157 3.19 10.59 -5.12
N PRO A 158 2.69 11.01 -6.30
CA PRO A 158 1.29 10.84 -6.67
C PRO A 158 0.83 9.37 -6.68
N GLY A 159 1.64 8.44 -7.21
CA GLY A 159 1.33 7.01 -7.21
C GLY A 159 1.24 6.41 -5.81
N ALA A 160 2.11 6.84 -4.90
CA ALA A 160 2.07 6.47 -3.49
C ALA A 160 0.83 7.02 -2.78
N LEU A 161 0.48 8.27 -3.02
CA LEU A 161 -0.73 8.91 -2.49
C LEU A 161 -2.00 8.17 -2.94
N LEU A 162 -2.10 7.86 -4.24
CA LEU A 162 -3.24 7.12 -4.79
C LEU A 162 -3.39 5.74 -4.15
N GLY A 163 -2.28 5.03 -3.96
CA GLY A 163 -2.27 3.75 -3.24
C GLY A 163 -2.72 3.90 -1.80
N ALA A 164 -2.20 4.89 -1.08
CA ALA A 164 -2.58 5.17 0.30
C ALA A 164 -4.08 5.48 0.43
N LEU A 165 -4.65 6.30 -0.46
CA LEU A 165 -6.09 6.61 -0.46
C LEU A 165 -6.95 5.36 -0.67
N VAL A 166 -6.58 4.49 -1.62
CA VAL A 166 -7.31 3.24 -1.86
C VAL A 166 -7.21 2.28 -0.67
N VAL A 167 -6.01 2.12 -0.10
CA VAL A 167 -5.80 1.30 1.11
C VAL A 167 -6.66 1.83 2.25
N LEU A 168 -6.56 3.12 2.56
CA LEU A 168 -7.34 3.72 3.65
C LEU A 168 -8.84 3.55 3.42
N ARG A 169 -9.33 3.84 2.21
CA ARG A 169 -10.74 3.67 1.88
C ARG A 169 -11.20 2.22 2.05
N PHE A 170 -10.47 1.25 1.50
CA PHE A 170 -10.76 -0.17 1.64
C PHE A 170 -10.90 -0.57 3.11
N TRP A 171 -9.96 -0.16 3.95
CA TRP A 171 -9.97 -0.52 5.37
C TRP A 171 -11.08 0.19 6.16
N LEU A 172 -11.38 1.45 5.86
CA LEU A 172 -12.49 2.16 6.51
C LEU A 172 -13.84 1.52 6.17
N GLU A 173 -14.05 1.12 4.91
CA GLU A 173 -15.26 0.39 4.50
C GLU A 173 -15.33 -1.00 5.11
N ALA A 174 -14.20 -1.72 5.14
CA ALA A 174 -14.10 -3.01 5.82
C ALA A 174 -14.42 -2.92 7.34
N MET A 175 -14.19 -1.76 7.95
CA MET A 175 -14.60 -1.47 9.34
C MET A 175 -16.07 -1.03 9.44
N GLY A 176 -16.83 -0.99 8.35
CA GLY A 176 -18.24 -0.60 8.34
C GLY A 176 -18.48 0.88 8.53
N LEU A 177 -17.50 1.74 8.19
CA LEU A 177 -17.76 3.18 8.18
C LEU A 177 -18.73 3.53 7.05
N PRO A 178 -19.66 4.49 7.26
CA PRO A 178 -20.61 4.87 6.24
C PRO A 178 -19.93 5.37 4.97
N ASP A 179 -20.54 5.09 3.81
CA ASP A 179 -20.04 5.49 2.49
C ASP A 179 -19.76 6.99 2.39
N ALA A 180 -20.58 7.83 3.04
CA ALA A 180 -20.37 9.28 3.05
C ALA A 180 -19.03 9.68 3.68
N VAL A 181 -18.57 8.94 4.69
CA VAL A 181 -17.30 9.19 5.39
C VAL A 181 -16.13 8.67 4.56
N THR A 182 -16.28 7.50 3.93
CA THR A 182 -15.23 6.87 3.14
C THR A 182 -15.08 7.50 1.74
N ALA A 183 -16.13 8.12 1.21
CA ALA A 183 -16.12 8.88 -0.04
C ALA A 183 -15.16 10.07 -0.01
N ALA A 184 -14.87 10.63 1.16
CA ALA A 184 -13.86 11.69 1.32
C ALA A 184 -12.45 11.19 0.96
N MET A 185 -12.18 9.88 1.07
CA MET A 185 -10.94 9.23 0.64
C MET A 185 -10.98 8.82 -0.84
N SER A 186 -11.82 9.47 -1.64
CA SER A 186 -11.94 9.21 -3.07
C SER A 186 -10.62 9.47 -3.79
N SER A 187 -10.10 8.43 -4.43
CA SER A 187 -8.93 8.51 -5.29
C SER A 187 -9.17 9.33 -6.56
N THR A 188 -10.42 9.72 -6.87
CA THR A 188 -10.76 10.65 -7.95
C THR A 188 -10.24 12.07 -7.69
N VAL A 189 -10.30 12.56 -6.45
CA VAL A 189 -9.67 13.85 -6.11
C VAL A 189 -8.15 13.71 -6.20
N GLY A 190 -7.63 12.57 -5.74
CA GLY A 190 -6.21 12.23 -5.85
C GLY A 190 -5.70 12.25 -7.29
N ILE A 191 -6.46 11.70 -8.25
CA ILE A 191 -6.02 11.67 -9.66
C ILE A 191 -6.04 13.06 -10.30
N LEU A 192 -7.01 13.90 -9.96
CA LEU A 192 -7.04 15.30 -10.41
C LEU A 192 -5.87 16.10 -9.83
N ALA A 193 -5.61 15.95 -8.53
CA ALA A 193 -4.44 16.56 -7.88
C ALA A 193 -3.13 16.07 -8.52
N SER A 194 -3.06 14.79 -8.89
CA SER A 194 -1.91 14.20 -9.59
C SER A 194 -1.71 14.82 -10.98
N ALA A 195 -2.78 15.10 -11.72
CA ALA A 195 -2.71 15.75 -13.02
C ALA A 195 -2.26 17.20 -12.93
N VAL A 196 -2.76 17.94 -11.94
CA VAL A 196 -2.32 19.33 -11.65
C VAL A 196 -0.85 19.35 -11.23
N TYR A 197 -0.46 18.46 -10.32
CA TYR A 197 0.93 18.31 -9.88
C TYR A 197 1.85 17.99 -11.06
N LEU A 198 1.47 17.02 -11.90
CA LEU A 198 2.24 16.66 -13.08
C LEU A 198 2.42 17.88 -14.00
N GLY A 199 1.35 18.60 -14.33
CA GLY A 199 1.45 19.79 -15.19
C GLY A 199 2.32 20.92 -14.61
N GLY A 200 2.23 21.16 -13.30
CA GLY A 200 2.94 22.26 -12.64
C GLY A 200 4.40 21.97 -12.31
N VAL A 201 4.77 20.70 -12.09
CA VAL A 201 6.10 20.33 -11.57
C VAL A 201 6.95 19.59 -12.62
N ALA A 202 6.35 19.01 -13.66
CA ALA A 202 7.05 18.21 -14.67
C ALA A 202 8.29 18.86 -15.29
N SER A 203 8.27 20.18 -15.53
CA SER A 203 9.42 20.90 -16.12
C SER A 203 10.67 20.84 -15.24
N ARG A 204 10.52 20.80 -13.90
CA ARG A 204 11.63 20.63 -12.94
C ARG A 204 12.29 19.26 -13.04
N PHE A 205 11.63 18.30 -13.68
CA PHE A 205 12.13 16.96 -13.97
C PHE A 205 12.54 16.80 -15.44
N GLY A 206 12.70 17.89 -16.20
CA GLY A 206 13.12 17.87 -17.60
C GLY A 206 12.01 17.52 -18.60
N LEU A 207 10.76 17.41 -18.15
CA LEU A 207 9.61 17.09 -18.99
C LEU A 207 9.00 18.38 -19.55
N THR A 208 9.63 18.94 -20.58
CA THR A 208 9.30 20.28 -21.11
C THR A 208 8.29 20.29 -22.27
N SER A 209 8.07 19.14 -22.92
CA SER A 209 7.15 19.02 -24.06
C SER A 209 5.88 18.26 -23.68
N PRO A 210 4.73 18.56 -24.31
CA PRO A 210 3.48 17.79 -24.12
C PRO A 210 3.66 16.29 -24.33
N ARG A 211 4.51 15.89 -25.29
CA ARG A 211 4.80 14.49 -25.58
C ARG A 211 5.54 13.80 -24.43
N HIS A 212 6.38 14.52 -23.68
CA HIS A 212 7.09 13.95 -22.52
C HIS A 212 6.15 13.63 -21.35
N LEU A 213 4.96 14.23 -21.30
CA LEU A 213 3.99 14.00 -20.22
C LEU A 213 3.16 12.73 -20.40
N ILE A 214 3.11 12.15 -21.60
CA ILE A 214 2.21 11.03 -21.90
C ILE A 214 2.56 9.78 -21.08
N GLY A 215 3.85 9.42 -21.00
CA GLY A 215 4.31 8.26 -20.23
C GLY A 215 3.97 8.37 -18.74
N PRO A 216 4.37 9.44 -18.05
CA PRO A 216 3.98 9.70 -16.66
C PRO A 216 2.46 9.70 -16.43
N ALA A 217 1.69 10.33 -17.32
CA ALA A 217 0.24 10.41 -17.19
C ALA A 217 -0.44 9.03 -17.33
N LEU A 218 -0.05 8.25 -18.35
CA LEU A 218 -0.52 6.88 -18.53
C LEU A 218 -0.13 6.00 -17.34
N ALA A 219 1.10 6.14 -16.84
CA ALA A 219 1.54 5.42 -15.64
C ALA A 219 0.65 5.74 -14.43
N LEU A 220 0.29 7.02 -14.21
CA LEU A 220 -0.61 7.40 -13.12
C LEU A 220 -2.03 6.83 -13.29
N GLY A 221 -2.58 6.86 -14.51
CA GLY A 221 -3.89 6.28 -14.82
C GLY A 221 -3.94 4.78 -14.52
N TRP A 222 -2.94 4.02 -14.99
CA TRP A 222 -2.87 2.59 -14.70
C TRP A 222 -2.52 2.28 -13.25
N VAL A 223 -1.63 3.03 -12.61
CA VAL A 223 -1.33 2.84 -11.17
C VAL A 223 -2.59 3.02 -10.33
N TRP A 224 -3.38 4.06 -10.62
CA TRP A 224 -4.64 4.26 -9.92
C TRP A 224 -5.55 3.03 -10.06
N ARG A 225 -5.81 2.59 -11.29
CA ARG A 225 -6.71 1.46 -11.52
C ARG A 225 -6.12 0.13 -11.05
N PHE A 226 -4.79 0.01 -11.00
CA PHE A 226 -4.12 -1.13 -10.40
C PHE A 226 -4.42 -1.21 -8.90
N TRP A 227 -4.36 -0.08 -8.18
CA TRP A 227 -4.70 -0.06 -6.75
C TRP A 227 -6.15 -0.49 -6.51
N VAL A 228 -7.08 0.02 -7.32
CA VAL A 228 -8.49 -0.38 -7.26
C VAL A 228 -8.64 -1.87 -7.57
N PHE A 229 -7.97 -2.38 -8.61
CA PHE A 229 -7.98 -3.80 -8.95
C PHE A 229 -7.46 -4.69 -7.82
N LEU A 230 -6.41 -4.26 -7.12
CA LEU A 230 -5.88 -4.98 -5.97
C LEU A 230 -6.89 -5.03 -4.82
N ALA A 231 -7.60 -3.94 -4.55
CA ALA A 231 -8.69 -3.91 -3.57
C ALA A 231 -9.86 -4.83 -3.98
N THR A 232 -10.20 -4.87 -5.26
CA THR A 232 -11.19 -5.80 -5.83
C THR A 232 -10.76 -7.25 -5.65
N LEU A 233 -9.50 -7.59 -5.96
CA LEU A 233 -8.95 -8.93 -5.76
C LEU A 233 -8.98 -9.34 -4.29
N LEU A 234 -8.56 -8.44 -3.38
CA LEU A 234 -8.61 -8.72 -1.95
C LEU A 234 -10.04 -9.00 -1.48
N SER A 235 -11.01 -8.17 -1.88
CA SER A 235 -12.44 -8.38 -1.56
C SER A 235 -12.97 -9.72 -2.11
N ALA A 236 -12.53 -10.13 -3.30
CA ALA A 236 -12.95 -11.38 -3.92
C ALA A 236 -12.35 -12.62 -3.23
N LEU A 237 -11.08 -12.55 -2.83
CA LEU A 237 -10.37 -13.66 -2.18
C LEU A 237 -10.71 -13.79 -0.69
N VAL A 238 -11.20 -12.70 -0.10
CA VAL A 238 -11.38 -12.54 1.33
C VAL A 238 -12.80 -12.01 1.61
N PRO A 239 -13.83 -12.87 1.44
CA PRO A 239 -15.23 -12.43 1.35
C PRO A 239 -15.82 -11.89 2.66
N PHE A 240 -15.06 -11.94 3.76
CA PHE A 240 -15.44 -11.28 5.01
C PHE A 240 -15.32 -9.75 4.93
N PHE A 241 -14.50 -9.20 4.04
CA PHE A 241 -14.45 -7.76 3.80
C PHE A 241 -15.54 -7.35 2.81
N LYS A 242 -16.66 -6.83 3.33
CA LYS A 242 -17.68 -6.17 2.51
C LYS A 242 -17.20 -4.77 2.17
N THR A 243 -16.73 -4.57 0.95
CA THR A 243 -16.34 -3.26 0.44
C THR A 243 -17.03 -3.00 -0.89
N HIS A 244 -17.16 -1.73 -1.28
CA HIS A 244 -17.80 -1.39 -2.57
C HIS A 244 -16.97 -1.85 -3.78
N PHE A 245 -15.71 -2.24 -3.59
CA PHE A 245 -14.80 -2.61 -4.68
C PHE A 245 -15.19 -3.93 -5.35
N PHE A 246 -15.77 -4.87 -4.60
CA PHE A 246 -16.25 -6.13 -5.15
C PHE A 246 -17.20 -6.83 -4.18
N ASP A 247 -18.35 -7.23 -4.69
CA ASP A 247 -19.31 -8.07 -3.97
C ASP A 247 -19.26 -9.51 -4.54
N PRO A 248 -18.70 -10.49 -3.82
CA PRO A 248 -18.61 -11.88 -4.29
C PRO A 248 -19.97 -12.61 -4.28
N SER A 249 -21.00 -12.08 -3.59
CA SER A 249 -22.31 -12.73 -3.47
C SER A 249 -23.12 -12.73 -4.78
N GLN A 250 -22.75 -11.87 -5.73
CA GLN A 250 -23.42 -11.74 -7.03
C GLN A 250 -23.08 -12.88 -8.02
N GLY A 251 -22.28 -13.87 -7.61
CA GLY A 251 -21.87 -14.99 -8.46
C GLY A 251 -20.85 -14.60 -9.55
N GLN A 252 -20.49 -15.58 -10.39
CA GLN A 252 -19.57 -15.44 -11.54
C GLN A 252 -18.27 -14.68 -11.24
N VAL A 253 -17.67 -14.94 -10.06
CA VAL A 253 -16.52 -14.18 -9.54
C VAL A 253 -15.38 -14.09 -10.55
N ALA A 254 -14.97 -15.23 -11.14
CA ALA A 254 -13.87 -15.27 -12.10
C ALA A 254 -14.14 -14.42 -13.34
N TRP A 255 -15.34 -14.52 -13.92
CA TRP A 255 -15.72 -13.73 -15.10
C TRP A 255 -15.76 -12.23 -14.80
N ARG A 256 -16.31 -11.84 -13.64
CA ARG A 256 -16.34 -10.43 -13.21
C ARG A 256 -14.95 -9.86 -12.95
N LEU A 257 -14.03 -10.65 -12.39
CA LEU A 257 -12.63 -10.26 -12.23
C LEU A 257 -11.93 -10.10 -13.59
N ILE A 258 -12.18 -10.98 -14.55
CA ILE A 258 -11.68 -10.86 -15.92
C ILE A 258 -12.23 -9.60 -16.58
N HIS A 259 -13.54 -9.37 -16.51
CA HIS A 259 -14.18 -8.18 -17.07
C HIS A 259 -13.63 -6.91 -16.41
N PHE A 260 -13.45 -6.91 -15.09
CA PHE A 260 -12.83 -5.79 -14.38
C PHE A 260 -11.38 -5.59 -14.80
N PHE A 261 -10.61 -6.65 -15.06
CA PHE A 261 -9.25 -6.52 -15.55
C PHE A 261 -9.18 -5.83 -16.92
N PHE A 262 -9.98 -6.28 -17.89
CA PHE A 262 -9.95 -5.72 -19.24
C PHE A 262 -10.64 -4.35 -19.34
N GLY A 263 -11.87 -4.23 -18.87
CA GLY A 263 -12.63 -2.97 -18.92
C GLY A 263 -12.17 -2.00 -17.83
N GLY A 264 -12.14 -2.49 -16.59
CA GLY A 264 -11.84 -1.65 -15.44
C GLY A 264 -10.37 -1.26 -15.31
N PHE A 265 -9.43 -2.19 -15.37
CA PHE A 265 -8.02 -1.89 -15.16
C PHE A 265 -7.34 -1.35 -16.43
N LEU A 266 -7.41 -2.09 -17.53
CA LEU A 266 -6.69 -1.74 -18.75
C LEU A 266 -7.32 -0.54 -19.47
N LEU A 267 -8.61 -0.63 -19.81
CA LEU A 267 -9.29 0.40 -20.60
C LEU A 267 -9.53 1.69 -19.81
N GLU A 268 -10.17 1.63 -18.63
CA GLU A 268 -10.36 2.86 -17.85
C GLU A 268 -9.01 3.46 -17.38
N GLY A 269 -8.00 2.64 -17.12
CA GLY A 269 -6.65 3.13 -16.79
C GLY A 269 -6.03 3.94 -17.93
N LEU A 270 -6.21 3.49 -19.18
CA LEU A 270 -5.81 4.22 -20.38
C LEU A 270 -6.59 5.53 -20.51
N ILE A 271 -7.93 5.47 -20.43
CA ILE A 271 -8.80 6.66 -20.56
C ILE A 271 -8.39 7.72 -19.54
N VAL A 272 -8.19 7.30 -18.29
CA VAL A 272 -7.83 8.23 -17.22
C VAL A 272 -6.42 8.76 -17.41
N GLY A 273 -5.48 7.94 -17.86
CA GLY A 273 -4.15 8.40 -18.21
C GLY A 273 -4.18 9.48 -19.30
N LEU A 274 -5.05 9.35 -20.30
CA LEU A 274 -5.26 10.37 -21.33
C LEU A 274 -5.91 11.65 -20.77
N LEU A 275 -6.85 11.53 -19.82
CA LEU A 275 -7.43 12.68 -19.13
C LEU A 275 -6.37 13.42 -18.28
N VAL A 276 -5.58 12.68 -17.50
CA VAL A 276 -4.45 13.22 -16.72
C VAL A 276 -3.47 13.96 -17.65
N TRP A 277 -3.18 13.38 -18.80
CA TRP A 277 -2.30 13.99 -19.81
C TRP A 277 -2.87 15.31 -20.34
N GLY A 278 -4.15 15.33 -20.71
CA GLY A 278 -4.83 16.54 -21.19
C GLY A 278 -4.80 17.68 -20.15
N ILE A 279 -5.14 17.36 -18.90
CA ILE A 279 -5.10 18.32 -17.78
C ILE A 279 -3.66 18.81 -17.54
N ALA A 280 -2.69 17.90 -17.52
CA ALA A 280 -1.29 18.25 -17.29
C ALA A 280 -0.74 19.19 -18.38
N ILE A 281 -1.11 18.96 -19.65
CA ILE A 281 -0.77 19.88 -20.74
C ILE A 281 -1.38 21.25 -20.51
N TRP A 282 -2.67 21.29 -20.18
CA TRP A 282 -3.38 22.55 -19.95
C TRP A 282 -2.73 23.36 -18.82
N ILE A 283 -2.48 22.73 -17.66
CA ILE A 283 -1.77 23.35 -16.54
C ILE A 283 -0.38 23.80 -16.94
N SER A 284 0.41 22.93 -17.59
CA SER A 284 1.77 23.26 -18.02
C SER A 284 1.82 24.47 -18.94
N ARG A 285 0.81 24.68 -19.77
CA ARG A 285 0.68 25.87 -20.62
C ARG A 285 0.25 27.10 -19.82
N ALA A 286 -0.73 26.95 -18.93
CA ALA A 286 -1.24 28.03 -18.10
C ALA A 286 -0.18 28.59 -17.12
N THR A 287 0.78 27.77 -16.70
CA THR A 287 1.83 28.17 -15.75
C THR A 287 3.15 28.59 -16.40
N ARG A 288 3.21 28.71 -17.73
CA ARG A 288 4.43 29.21 -18.40
C ARG A 288 4.60 30.71 -18.12
N PRO A 289 5.79 31.16 -17.69
CA PRO A 289 6.08 32.59 -17.61
C PRO A 289 5.84 33.24 -18.98
N SER A 290 5.17 34.39 -18.99
CA SER A 290 5.02 35.16 -20.22
C SER A 290 6.40 35.60 -20.70
N PRO A 291 6.69 35.60 -22.02
CA PRO A 291 7.96 36.08 -22.55
C PRO A 291 8.29 37.52 -22.11
N ALA A 292 7.29 38.32 -21.76
CA ALA A 292 7.47 39.69 -21.25
C ALA A 292 8.03 39.78 -19.81
N THR A 293 8.03 38.69 -19.04
CA THR A 293 8.48 38.63 -17.64
C THR A 293 9.76 37.82 -17.43
N ALA A 294 10.37 37.32 -18.52
CA ALA A 294 11.58 36.50 -18.49
C ALA A 294 12.86 37.27 -18.85
N ALA A 295 12.77 38.61 -18.95
CA ALA A 295 13.88 39.52 -19.22
C ALA A 295 14.32 40.23 -17.93
#